data_AF-A0A0M0BRU3-F1
#
_entry.id   AF-A0A0M0BRU3-F1
#
_cell.length_a   1.000
_cell.length_b   1.000
_cell.length_c   1.000
_cell.angle_alpha   90.00
_cell.angle_beta   90.00
_cell.angle_gamma   90.00
#
_symmetry.space_group_name_H-M   'P 1'
#
loop_
_entity.id
_entity.type
_entity.pdbx_description
1 polymer ?
#
loop_
_entity_poly.entity_id
_entity_poly.type
_entity_poly.pdbx_seq_one_letter_code
_entity_poly.pdbx_strand_id
1 'polypeptide(L)'
;MGERWIQECAEHLKQIKEALVAEDPDRLDLVKAMHTALLALNHSVWGWLQYVNNPDIMGKFDRGELDEISGFLNKFAEDFIEYDIKVTKDGMKKGLSEVRQREQDQQLFYV
;
A
#
# COMPACT_ATOMS: atom_id res chain seq x y z
N MET A 1 1.74 26.75 -2.27
CA MET A 1 1.11 25.51 -1.77
C MET A 1 1.36 24.33 -2.70
N GLY A 2 1.07 24.44 -4.01
CA GLY A 2 1.32 23.35 -4.98
C GLY A 2 2.79 22.92 -5.08
N GLU A 3 3.74 23.86 -5.13
CA GLU A 3 5.18 23.52 -5.23
C GLU A 3 5.69 22.71 -4.03
N ARG A 4 5.26 23.08 -2.82
CA ARG A 4 5.60 22.33 -1.60
C ARG A 4 5.05 20.91 -1.64
N TRP A 5 3.81 20.74 -2.10
CA TRP A 5 3.20 19.41 -2.26
C TRP A 5 3.96 18.55 -3.27
N ILE A 6 4.33 19.12 -4.42
CA ILE A 6 5.13 18.43 -5.43
C ILE A 6 6.48 17.99 -4.85
N GLN A 7 7.14 18.86 -4.07
CA GLN A 7 8.40 18.54 -3.41
C GLN A 7 8.23 17.40 -2.39
N GLU A 8 7.18 17.43 -1.58
CA GLU A 8 6.87 16.38 -0.60
C GLU A 8 6.62 15.03 -1.31
N CYS A 9 5.81 15.01 -2.37
CA CYS A 9 5.60 13.81 -3.20
C CYS A 9 6.90 13.30 -3.84
N ALA A 10 7.76 14.20 -4.35
CA ALA A 10 9.03 13.83 -4.96
C ALA A 10 10.00 13.20 -3.94
N GLU A 11 10.03 13.74 -2.72
CA GLU A 11 10.84 13.19 -1.64
C GLU A 11 10.33 11.80 -1.20
N HIS A 12 9.03 11.62 -1.06
CA HIS A 12 8.43 10.31 -0.80
C HIS A 12 8.76 9.29 -1.89
N LEU A 13 8.67 9.70 -3.16
CA LEU A 13 9.03 8.83 -4.28
C LEU A 13 10.51 8.42 -4.25
N LYS A 14 11.39 9.34 -3.89
CA LYS A 14 12.82 9.06 -3.71
C LYS A 14 13.04 8.02 -2.61
N GLN A 15 12.41 8.21 -1.45
CA GLN A 15 12.52 7.28 -0.32
C GLN A 15 12.03 5.86 -0.65
N ILE A 16 10.93 5.74 -1.41
CA ILE A 16 10.46 4.43 -1.89
C ILE A 16 11.51 3.75 -2.76
N LYS A 17 12.09 4.48 -3.71
CA LYS A 17 13.10 3.93 -4.63
C LYS A 17 14.35 3.49 -3.88
N GLU A 18 14.82 4.31 -2.94
CA GLU A 18 16.01 4.01 -2.13
C GLU A 18 15.81 2.81 -1.20
N ALA A 19 14.59 2.61 -0.68
CA ALA A 19 14.26 1.47 0.19
C ALA A 19 14.35 0.10 -0.51
N LEU A 20 14.42 0.06 -1.84
CA LEU A 20 14.50 -1.17 -2.64
C LEU A 20 15.89 -1.40 -3.26
N VAL A 21 16.91 -0.61 -2.91
CA VAL A 21 18.23 -0.64 -3.57
C VAL A 21 19.13 -1.80 -3.12
N ALA A 22 18.87 -2.40 -1.96
CA ALA A 22 19.69 -3.51 -1.47
C ALA A 22 19.55 -4.75 -2.38
N GLU A 23 20.68 -5.33 -2.79
CA GLU A 23 20.75 -6.51 -3.68
C GLU A 23 20.22 -7.78 -2.98
N ASP A 24 20.32 -7.85 -1.65
CA ASP A 24 19.81 -8.95 -0.81
C ASP A 24 19.25 -8.39 0.52
N PRO A 25 18.04 -7.80 0.53
CA PRO A 25 17.47 -7.19 1.72
C PRO A 25 17.07 -8.24 2.74
N ASP A 26 17.41 -8.01 4.02
CA ASP A 26 16.96 -8.89 5.09
C ASP A 26 15.44 -8.71 5.37
N ARG A 27 14.87 -9.56 6.23
CA ARG A 27 13.43 -9.51 6.54
C ARG A 27 13.02 -8.16 7.16
N LEU A 28 13.89 -7.53 7.94
CA LEU A 28 13.62 -6.23 8.57
C LEU A 28 13.67 -5.12 7.52
N ASP A 29 14.60 -5.17 6.58
CA ASP A 29 14.70 -4.23 5.47
C ASP A 29 13.43 -4.27 4.60
N LEU A 30 12.94 -5.47 4.28
CA LEU A 30 11.67 -5.64 3.57
C LEU A 30 10.49 -5.00 4.32
N VAL A 31 10.40 -5.19 5.64
CA VAL A 31 9.33 -4.59 6.46
C VAL A 31 9.45 -3.06 6.50
N LYS A 32 10.66 -2.52 6.60
CA LYS A 32 10.89 -1.06 6.54
C LYS A 32 10.49 -0.49 5.18
N ALA A 33 10.84 -1.16 4.09
CA ALA A 33 10.45 -0.74 2.75
C ALA A 33 8.92 -0.71 2.58
N MET A 34 8.21 -1.73 3.08
CA MET A 34 6.74 -1.75 3.11
C MET A 34 6.18 -0.57 3.90
N HIS A 35 6.70 -0.30 5.09
CA HIS A 35 6.26 0.80 5.93
C HIS A 35 6.45 2.16 5.24
N THR A 36 7.62 2.39 4.63
CA THR A 36 7.92 3.61 3.85
C THR A 36 6.93 3.78 2.70
N ALA A 37 6.66 2.72 1.93
CA ALA A 37 5.71 2.75 0.83
C ALA A 37 4.28 3.09 1.29
N LEU A 38 3.82 2.47 2.39
CA LEU A 38 2.48 2.72 2.94
C LEU A 38 2.31 4.17 3.43
N LEU A 39 3.32 4.76 4.07
CA LEU A 39 3.28 6.16 4.48
C LEU A 39 3.19 7.12 3.29
N ALA A 40 4.01 6.88 2.26
CA ALA A 40 4.00 7.68 1.03
C ALA A 40 2.67 7.58 0.26
N LEU A 41 2.10 6.37 0.19
CA LEU A 41 0.77 6.14 -0.37
C LEU A 41 -0.30 6.90 0.42
N ASN A 42 -0.30 6.78 1.75
CA ASN A 42 -1.28 7.47 2.60
C ASN A 42 -1.23 8.99 2.43
N HIS A 43 -0.03 9.59 2.35
CA HIS A 43 0.13 11.02 2.08
C HIS A 43 -0.49 11.42 0.73
N SER A 44 -0.21 10.64 -0.33
CA SER A 44 -0.74 10.92 -1.67
C SER A 44 -2.26 10.76 -1.74
N VAL A 45 -2.82 9.71 -1.11
CA VAL A 45 -4.27 9.49 -1.03
C VAL A 45 -4.97 10.64 -0.32
N TRP A 46 -4.39 11.14 0.79
CA TRP A 46 -4.93 12.29 1.49
C TRP A 46 -5.04 13.52 0.60
N GLY A 47 -4.01 13.83 -0.19
CA GLY A 47 -4.06 14.94 -1.13
C GLY A 47 -5.11 14.77 -2.21
N TRP A 48 -5.23 13.57 -2.78
CA TRP A 48 -6.27 13.26 -3.77
C TRP A 48 -7.68 13.42 -3.19
N LEU A 49 -7.92 12.95 -1.96
CA LEU A 49 -9.22 13.14 -1.29
C LEU A 49 -9.52 14.63 -1.08
N GLN A 50 -8.54 15.45 -0.75
CA GLN A 50 -8.74 16.90 -0.65
C GLN A 50 -9.11 17.53 -2.00
N TYR A 51 -8.47 17.09 -3.09
CA TYR A 51 -8.76 17.56 -4.45
C TYR A 51 -10.15 17.14 -4.93
N VAL A 52 -10.48 15.85 -4.83
CA VAL A 52 -11.76 15.29 -5.33
C VAL A 52 -12.96 15.87 -4.57
N ASN A 53 -12.77 16.18 -3.29
CA ASN A 53 -13.81 16.82 -2.47
C ASN A 53 -13.91 18.34 -2.67
N ASN A 54 -13.16 18.94 -3.61
CA ASN A 54 -13.20 20.37 -3.91
C ASN A 54 -13.75 20.62 -5.32
N PRO A 55 -15.04 21.01 -5.47
CA PRO A 55 -15.66 21.29 -6.76
C PRO A 55 -15.01 22.44 -7.54
N ASP A 56 -14.41 23.44 -6.86
CA ASP A 56 -13.73 24.57 -7.53
C ASP A 56 -12.43 24.13 -8.22
N ILE A 57 -11.83 23.04 -7.74
CA ILE A 57 -10.69 22.39 -8.38
C ILE A 57 -11.18 21.41 -9.44
N MET A 58 -12.08 20.50 -9.07
CA MET A 58 -12.55 19.44 -9.96
C MET A 58 -13.32 19.96 -11.18
N GLY A 59 -14.02 21.09 -11.04
CA GLY A 59 -14.73 21.74 -12.15
C GLY A 59 -13.83 22.40 -13.19
N LYS A 60 -12.51 22.47 -12.96
CA LYS A 60 -11.53 22.99 -13.93
C LYS A 60 -11.08 21.94 -14.95
N PHE A 61 -11.25 20.67 -14.62
CA PHE A 61 -10.89 19.56 -15.51
C PHE A 61 -12.05 19.27 -16.46
N ASP A 62 -11.73 18.92 -17.69
CA ASP A 62 -12.73 18.44 -18.64
C ASP A 62 -13.12 16.97 -18.36
N ARG A 63 -14.14 16.49 -19.08
CA ARG A 63 -14.63 15.12 -18.90
C ARG A 63 -13.57 14.07 -19.22
N GLY A 64 -12.73 14.29 -20.22
CA GLY A 64 -11.68 13.35 -20.62
C GLY A 64 -10.58 13.27 -19.56
N GLU A 65 -10.15 14.41 -19.03
CA GLU A 65 -9.18 14.48 -17.92
C GLU A 65 -9.73 13.78 -16.67
N LEU A 66 -11.01 13.99 -16.33
CA LEU A 66 -11.65 13.32 -15.21
C LEU A 66 -11.76 11.81 -15.42
N ASP A 67 -12.03 11.36 -16.65
CA ASP A 67 -12.10 9.93 -17.00
C ASP A 67 -10.72 9.26 -16.87
N GLU A 68 -9.66 9.92 -17.34
CA GLU A 68 -8.28 9.45 -17.20
C GLU A 68 -7.86 9.34 -15.72
N ILE A 69 -8.07 10.39 -14.93
CA ILE A 69 -7.73 10.42 -13.51
C ILE A 69 -8.52 9.33 -12.75
N SER A 70 -9.83 9.23 -13.01
CA SER A 70 -10.70 8.23 -12.39
C SER A 70 -10.26 6.81 -12.76
N GLY A 71 -9.95 6.55 -14.03
CA GLY A 71 -9.48 5.25 -14.50
C GLY A 71 -8.18 4.82 -13.82
N PHE A 72 -7.21 5.73 -13.73
CA PHE A 72 -5.94 5.46 -13.04
C PHE A 72 -6.14 5.13 -11.55
N LEU A 73 -6.89 5.97 -10.83
CA LEU A 73 -7.11 5.78 -9.39
C LEU A 73 -7.88 4.50 -9.09
N ASN A 74 -8.92 4.19 -9.87
CA ASN A 74 -9.69 2.96 -9.69
C ASN A 74 -8.85 1.73 -9.98
N LYS A 75 -8.02 1.75 -11.04
CA LYS A 75 -7.19 0.59 -11.36
C LYS A 75 -6.15 0.33 -10.27
N PHE A 76 -5.49 1.38 -9.80
CA PHE A 76 -4.55 1.28 -8.68
C PHE A 76 -5.23 0.74 -7.40
N ALA A 77 -6.41 1.25 -7.06
CA ALA A 77 -7.16 0.81 -5.89
C ALA A 77 -7.60 -0.66 -6.01
N GLU A 78 -8.09 -1.08 -7.17
CA GLU A 78 -8.45 -2.47 -7.45
C GLU A 78 -7.25 -3.40 -7.21
N ASP A 79 -6.12 -3.13 -7.89
CA ASP A 79 -4.92 -3.98 -7.79
C ASP A 79 -4.39 -4.06 -6.34
N PHE A 80 -4.40 -2.93 -5.62
CA PHE A 80 -3.96 -2.89 -4.22
C PHE A 80 -4.88 -3.69 -3.29
N ILE A 81 -6.20 -3.54 -3.42
CA ILE A 81 -7.19 -4.22 -2.59
C ILE A 81 -7.23 -5.73 -2.89
N GLU A 82 -7.10 -6.13 -4.15
CA GLU A 82 -7.00 -7.54 -4.52
C GLU A 82 -5.79 -8.22 -3.85
N TYR A 83 -4.64 -7.54 -3.83
CA TYR A 83 -3.45 -8.04 -3.16
C TYR A 83 -3.63 -8.12 -1.64
N ASP A 84 -4.23 -7.11 -1.01
CA ASP A 84 -4.55 -7.12 0.42
C ASP A 84 -5.45 -8.31 0.80
N ILE A 85 -6.52 -8.55 0.02
CA ILE A 85 -7.40 -9.70 0.20
C ILE A 85 -6.62 -11.01 0.09
N LYS A 86 -5.73 -11.14 -0.91
CA LYS A 86 -4.92 -12.33 -1.12
C LYS A 86 -3.98 -12.59 0.07
N VAL A 87 -3.21 -11.59 0.48
CA VAL A 87 -2.24 -11.71 1.59
C VAL A 87 -2.95 -12.01 2.90
N THR A 88 -4.09 -11.38 3.16
CA THR A 88 -4.90 -11.64 4.36
C THR A 88 -5.40 -13.09 4.38
N LYS A 89 -5.93 -13.60 3.27
CA LYS A 89 -6.33 -15.01 3.15
C LYS A 89 -5.17 -15.98 3.39
N ASP A 90 -4.00 -15.69 2.83
CA ASP A 90 -2.82 -16.53 3.00
C ASP A 90 -2.27 -16.47 4.44
N GLY A 91 -2.31 -15.30 5.07
CA GLY A 91 -1.97 -15.10 6.48
C GLY A 91 -2.89 -15.88 7.42
N MET A 92 -4.20 -15.88 7.16
CA MET A 92 -5.16 -16.70 7.92
C MET A 92 -4.85 -18.19 7.79
N LYS A 93 -4.53 -18.69 6.60
CA LYS A 93 -4.15 -20.10 6.40
C LYS A 93 -2.88 -20.46 7.18
N LYS A 94 -1.86 -19.59 7.14
CA LYS A 94 -0.61 -19.77 7.90
C LYS A 94 -0.86 -19.80 9.40
N GLY A 95 -1.66 -18.86 9.92
CA GLY A 95 -2.05 -18.85 11.33
C GLY A 95 -2.83 -20.10 11.74
N LEU A 96 -3.77 -20.55 10.90
CA LEU A 96 -4.52 -21.80 11.13
C LEU A 96 -3.61 -23.05 11.10
N SER A 97 -2.60 -23.08 10.23
CA SER A 97 -1.62 -24.18 10.20
C SER A 97 -0.71 -24.18 11.42
N GLU A 98 -0.29 -23.00 11.91
CA GLU A 98 0.52 -22.90 13.12
C GLU A 98 -0.26 -23.36 14.37
N VAL A 99 -1.56 -23.04 14.44
CA VAL A 99 -2.43 -23.53 15.52
C VAL A 99 -2.55 -25.06 15.49
N ARG A 100 -2.81 -25.66 14.31
CA ARG A 100 -2.90 -27.13 14.18
C ARG A 100 -1.59 -27.84 14.49
N GLN A 101 -0.44 -27.27 14.10
CA GLN A 101 0.87 -27.83 14.45
C GLN A 101 1.10 -27.82 15.96
N ARG A 102 0.78 -26.71 16.65
CA ARG A 102 0.90 -26.66 18.12
C ARG A 102 -0.01 -27.67 18.82
N GLU A 103 -1.22 -27.89 18.32
CA GLU A 103 -2.15 -28.89 18.87
C GLU A 103 -1.63 -30.33 18.67
N GLN A 104 -1.04 -30.64 17.52
CA GLN A 104 -0.44 -31.95 17.24
C GLN A 104 0.83 -32.20 18.07
N ASP A 105 1.70 -31.19 18.19
CA ASP A 105 2.90 -31.28 19.03
C ASP A 105 2.49 -31.51 20.50
N GLN A 106 1.50 -30.78 21.01
CA GLN A 106 0.97 -30.99 22.36
C GLN A 106 0.39 -32.40 22.56
N GLN A 107 -0.28 -32.98 21.57
CA GLN A 107 -0.79 -34.36 21.66
C GLN A 107 0.33 -35.40 21.67
N LEU A 108 1.43 -35.17 20.95
CA LEU A 108 2.61 -36.05 20.93
C LEU A 108 3.41 -36.02 22.25
N PHE A 109 3.34 -34.93 23.02
CA PHE A 109 3.97 -34.84 24.34
C PHE A 109 3.23 -35.60 25.45
N TYR A 110 2.00 -36.05 25.20
CA TYR A 110 1.15 -36.78 26.16
C TYR A 110 1.04 -38.29 25.89
N VAL A 111 1.90 -38.85 25.03
CA VAL A 111 2.01 -40.30 24.75
C VAL A 111 3.30 -40.87 25.32
#